data_AF-A0AAU1ZC66-F1
#
_entry.id   AF-A0AAU1ZC66-F1
#
_cell.length_a   1.000
_cell.length_b   1.000
_cell.length_c   1.000
_cell.angle_alpha   90.00
_cell.angle_beta   90.00
_cell.angle_gamma   90.00
#
_symmetry.space_group_name_H-M   'P 1'
#
loop_
_entity.id
_entity.type
_entity.pdbx_description
1 polymer ?
#
loop_
_entity_poly.entity_id
_entity_poly.type
_entity_poly.pdbx_seq_one_letter_code
_entity_poly.pdbx_strand_id
1 'polypeptide(L)'
;MTRTTRMTWTKKYLPAATAVVAAAAAVAAPTVASAETAPAAASAPAAVAPAAPAAAETTPAPAPAPVRTVRPGERVDAGEGWTVWLTRQGKHWSGPDGYENFRSVVDGNIDRSQPGVSHQSEGDANGVFHSGLYYGTRDAGRVELTGADGRKTVATLVALPGRSDWGVWYVHTGPSQGSPAVALYDRGGKLLTELPASEF
;
A
#
# COMPACT_ATOMS: atom_id res chain seq x y z
N MET A 1 -3.47 54.78 -7.62
CA MET A 1 -4.83 54.20 -7.57
C MET A 1 -4.70 52.72 -7.23
N THR A 2 -5.56 52.28 -6.33
CA THR A 2 -5.52 51.10 -5.46
C THR A 2 -6.04 49.84 -6.17
N ARG A 3 -5.48 48.66 -5.88
CA ARG A 3 -6.23 47.52 -5.30
C ARG A 3 -5.35 46.28 -5.08
N THR A 4 -5.01 46.08 -3.81
CA THR A 4 -4.76 44.78 -3.18
C THR A 4 -6.08 44.03 -3.03
N THR A 5 -6.13 42.75 -3.41
CA THR A 5 -7.09 41.80 -2.78
C THR A 5 -6.39 40.47 -2.53
N ARG A 6 -6.31 40.16 -1.23
CA ARG A 6 -5.82 38.92 -0.63
C ARG A 6 -6.75 37.77 -0.99
N MET A 7 -6.20 36.61 -1.35
CA MET A 7 -6.98 35.38 -1.47
C MET A 7 -6.94 34.65 -0.12
N THR A 8 -8.02 34.78 0.64
CA THR A 8 -8.23 34.13 1.93
C THR A 8 -8.62 32.66 1.73
N TRP A 9 -7.78 31.72 2.16
CA TRP A 9 -8.14 30.31 2.28
C TRP A 9 -8.67 30.04 3.69
N THR A 10 -9.97 29.74 3.79
CA THR A 10 -10.65 29.46 5.07
C THR A 10 -10.72 27.95 5.29
N LYS A 11 -9.96 27.45 6.27
CA LYS A 11 -10.17 26.12 6.88
C LYS A 11 -11.53 26.09 7.58
N LYS A 12 -12.32 25.03 7.34
CA LYS A 12 -13.46 24.66 8.20
C LYS A 12 -13.29 23.21 8.62
N TYR A 13 -12.95 23.01 9.89
CA TYR A 13 -13.29 21.81 10.64
C TYR A 13 -14.64 22.06 11.30
N LEU A 14 -15.48 21.04 11.47
CA LEU A 14 -16.22 20.78 12.71
C LEU A 14 -16.80 19.35 12.69
N PRO A 15 -17.01 18.73 13.87
CA PRO A 15 -17.23 17.29 14.08
C PRO A 15 -18.72 16.91 14.21
N ALA A 16 -19.04 15.63 14.00
CA ALA A 16 -20.29 15.02 14.47
C ALA A 16 -20.00 13.53 14.76
N ALA A 17 -19.96 13.09 16.02
CA ALA A 17 -21.05 12.86 16.97
C ALA A 17 -21.44 11.39 16.98
N THR A 18 -21.12 10.76 18.12
CA THR A 18 -21.42 9.40 18.53
C THR A 18 -22.92 9.17 18.66
N ALA A 19 -23.43 8.03 18.21
CA ALA A 19 -24.70 7.48 18.66
C ALA A 19 -24.55 5.97 18.91
N VAL A 20 -24.62 5.61 20.19
CA VAL A 20 -24.73 4.24 20.68
C VAL A 20 -26.20 3.88 20.66
N VAL A 21 -26.55 2.73 20.08
CA VAL A 21 -27.85 2.08 20.31
C VAL A 21 -27.58 0.67 20.79
N ALA A 22 -28.04 0.38 22.01
CA ALA A 22 -28.17 -0.95 22.58
C ALA A 22 -29.66 -1.31 22.61
N ALA A 23 -30.03 -2.53 22.22
CA ALA A 23 -31.19 -3.25 22.76
C ALA A 23 -31.13 -4.74 22.36
N ALA A 24 -31.62 -5.60 23.26
CA ALA A 24 -31.30 -7.02 23.42
C ALA A 24 -32.48 -7.97 23.19
N ALA A 25 -32.15 -9.27 23.12
CA ALA A 25 -32.96 -10.47 23.43
C ALA A 25 -34.09 -10.86 22.43
N ALA A 26 -34.53 -12.11 22.23
CA ALA A 26 -34.37 -13.36 22.97
C ALA A 26 -34.80 -14.61 22.14
N VAL A 27 -34.32 -15.79 22.57
CA VAL A 27 -34.87 -17.18 22.50
C VAL A 27 -35.47 -17.79 21.21
N ALA A 28 -34.97 -18.97 20.81
CA ALA A 28 -35.55 -20.28 21.18
C ALA A 28 -34.79 -21.45 20.52
N ALA A 29 -34.48 -22.47 21.32
CA ALA A 29 -34.10 -23.80 20.87
C ALA A 29 -35.22 -24.79 21.23
N PRO A 30 -35.39 -25.88 20.46
CA PRO A 30 -35.69 -27.14 21.12
C PRO A 30 -34.75 -28.26 20.66
N THR A 31 -34.19 -28.93 21.66
CA THR A 31 -33.53 -30.23 21.60
C THR A 31 -34.59 -31.33 21.52
N VAL A 32 -34.46 -32.28 20.60
CA VAL A 32 -35.05 -33.62 20.75
C VAL A 32 -34.02 -34.66 20.35
N ALA A 33 -33.84 -35.65 21.21
CA ALA A 33 -32.97 -36.81 21.04
C ALA A 33 -33.83 -38.07 20.91
N SER A 34 -33.46 -38.98 20.00
CA SER A 34 -33.09 -40.38 20.31
C SER A 34 -33.44 -41.41 19.22
N ALA A 35 -32.50 -42.37 19.12
CA ALA A 35 -32.64 -43.81 18.80
C ALA A 35 -32.66 -44.30 17.33
N GLU A 36 -31.47 -44.71 16.90
CA GLU A 36 -31.06 -46.02 16.32
C GLU A 36 -32.13 -47.01 15.81
N THR A 37 -31.97 -47.48 14.56
CA THR A 37 -31.92 -48.92 14.14
C THR A 37 -31.65 -49.01 12.62
N ALA A 38 -30.61 -49.73 12.20
CA ALA A 38 -30.39 -50.26 10.85
C ALA A 38 -30.96 -51.71 10.78
N PRO A 39 -31.11 -52.44 9.64
CA PRO A 39 -30.52 -52.23 8.30
C PRO A 39 -31.44 -52.56 7.09
N ALA A 40 -31.01 -52.29 5.85
CA ALA A 40 -31.18 -53.18 4.68
C ALA A 40 -30.61 -52.52 3.42
N ALA A 41 -29.89 -53.33 2.64
CA ALA A 41 -29.12 -52.95 1.46
C ALA A 41 -29.98 -52.49 0.27
N ALA A 42 -29.50 -51.45 -0.43
CA ALA A 42 -29.84 -51.20 -1.82
C ALA A 42 -28.68 -50.50 -2.54
N SER A 43 -28.24 -51.17 -3.61
CA SER A 43 -27.27 -50.87 -4.66
C SER A 43 -26.80 -49.41 -4.83
N ALA A 44 -25.47 -49.25 -4.80
CA ALA A 44 -24.77 -48.00 -5.11
C ALA A 44 -24.81 -47.67 -6.62
N PRO A 45 -25.14 -46.42 -7.01
CA PRO A 45 -24.68 -45.88 -8.28
C PRO A 45 -23.25 -45.32 -8.11
N ALA A 46 -22.43 -45.53 -9.14
CA ALA A 46 -21.04 -45.09 -9.17
C ALA A 46 -20.91 -43.58 -8.89
N ALA A 47 -20.19 -43.22 -7.83
CA ALA A 47 -19.80 -41.86 -7.55
C ALA A 47 -18.83 -41.39 -8.65
N VAL A 48 -19.30 -40.50 -9.51
CA VAL A 48 -18.42 -39.72 -10.39
C VAL A 48 -17.62 -38.80 -9.47
N ALA A 49 -16.33 -39.09 -9.33
CA ALA A 49 -15.42 -38.23 -8.56
C ALA A 49 -15.46 -36.81 -9.15
N PRO A 50 -15.69 -35.76 -8.35
CA PRO A 50 -15.50 -34.41 -8.83
C PRO A 50 -14.03 -34.27 -9.23
N ALA A 51 -13.79 -33.87 -10.48
CA ALA A 51 -12.48 -33.51 -10.95
C ALA A 51 -11.88 -32.48 -9.98
N ALA A 52 -10.71 -32.81 -9.44
CA ALA A 52 -9.96 -31.89 -8.60
C ALA A 52 -9.80 -30.56 -9.35
N PRO A 53 -10.11 -29.40 -8.74
CA PRO A 53 -9.89 -28.13 -9.39
C PRO A 53 -8.41 -28.04 -9.78
N ALA A 54 -8.17 -27.78 -11.06
CA ALA A 54 -6.83 -27.51 -11.58
C ALA A 54 -6.20 -26.45 -10.68
N ALA A 55 -5.06 -26.80 -10.08
CA ALA A 55 -4.29 -25.87 -9.27
C ALA A 55 -4.04 -24.64 -10.15
N ALA A 56 -4.61 -23.50 -9.75
CA ALA A 56 -4.33 -22.23 -10.38
C ALA A 56 -2.81 -22.04 -10.33
N GLU A 57 -2.18 -21.99 -11.50
CA GLU A 57 -0.76 -21.68 -11.64
C GLU A 57 -0.55 -20.32 -10.98
N THR A 58 -0.05 -20.35 -9.75
CA THR A 58 0.27 -19.15 -9.01
C THR A 58 1.54 -18.63 -9.65
N THR A 59 1.41 -17.66 -10.56
CA THR A 59 2.56 -16.97 -11.15
C THR A 59 3.51 -16.59 -10.02
N PRO A 60 4.78 -17.04 -10.06
CA PRO A 60 5.72 -16.75 -8.99
C PRO A 60 5.79 -15.23 -8.78
N ALA A 61 5.66 -14.82 -7.51
CA ALA A 61 5.75 -13.40 -7.17
C ALA A 61 7.08 -12.83 -7.69
N PRO A 62 7.09 -11.63 -8.29
CA PRO A 62 8.32 -10.99 -8.76
C PRO A 62 9.38 -10.94 -7.65
N ALA A 63 10.62 -11.34 -7.98
CA ALA A 63 11.72 -11.31 -7.03
C ALA A 63 11.92 -9.88 -6.49
N PRO A 64 12.15 -9.70 -5.17
CA PRO A 64 12.35 -8.38 -4.61
C PRO A 64 13.55 -7.69 -5.26
N ALA A 65 13.35 -6.46 -5.73
CA ALA A 65 14.44 -5.64 -6.21
C ALA A 65 15.37 -5.30 -5.02
N PRO A 66 16.70 -5.42 -5.17
CA PRO A 66 17.62 -5.09 -4.08
C PRO A 66 17.47 -3.62 -3.67
N VAL A 67 17.47 -3.36 -2.36
CA VAL A 67 17.43 -2.00 -1.82
C VAL A 67 18.76 -1.30 -2.13
N ARG A 68 18.71 -0.24 -2.94
CA ARG A 68 19.89 0.58 -3.27
C ARG A 68 20.29 1.40 -2.06
N THR A 69 21.52 1.23 -1.58
CA THR A 69 22.06 2.07 -0.50
C THR A 69 22.78 3.28 -1.07
N VAL A 70 22.48 4.48 -0.57
CA VAL A 70 23.08 5.74 -1.04
C VAL A 70 23.59 6.59 0.12
N ARG A 71 24.55 7.47 -0.15
CA ARG A 71 25.01 8.43 0.87
C ARG A 71 23.91 9.46 1.17
N PRO A 72 23.82 9.99 2.40
CA PRO A 72 22.96 11.14 2.67
C PRO A 72 23.26 12.28 1.70
N GLY A 73 22.23 12.83 1.06
CA GLY A 73 22.32 13.90 0.07
C GLY A 73 22.72 13.46 -1.34
N GLU A 74 23.02 12.18 -1.57
CA GLU A 74 23.30 11.65 -2.91
C GLU A 74 22.04 11.71 -3.79
N ARG A 75 22.17 12.36 -4.94
CA ARG A 75 21.11 12.53 -5.93
C ARG A 75 21.00 11.25 -6.77
N VAL A 76 19.84 10.61 -6.71
CA VAL A 76 19.49 9.44 -7.51
C VAL A 76 18.64 9.89 -8.68
N ASP A 77 19.12 9.64 -9.90
CA ASP A 77 18.31 9.74 -11.10
C ASP A 77 17.18 8.69 -11.04
N ALA A 78 15.95 9.18 -10.99
CA ALA A 78 14.74 8.36 -10.93
C ALA A 78 14.07 8.23 -12.32
N GLY A 79 14.72 8.72 -13.38
CA GLY A 79 14.22 8.69 -14.75
C GLY A 79 13.24 9.83 -15.05
N GLU A 80 13.08 10.13 -16.35
CA GLU A 80 12.10 11.11 -16.84
C GLU A 80 12.24 12.51 -16.21
N GLY A 81 13.48 12.91 -15.90
CA GLY A 81 13.77 14.20 -15.26
C GLY A 81 13.52 14.25 -13.75
N TRP A 82 13.11 13.14 -13.14
CA TRP A 82 12.93 13.04 -11.69
C TRP A 82 14.24 12.72 -10.98
N THR A 83 14.46 13.37 -9.85
CA THR A 83 15.59 13.11 -8.96
C THR A 83 15.10 12.90 -7.54
N VAL A 84 15.63 11.89 -6.86
CA VAL A 84 15.31 11.56 -5.46
C VAL A 84 16.58 11.56 -4.62
N TRP A 85 16.53 12.06 -3.39
CA TRP A 85 17.64 11.93 -2.44
C TRP A 85 17.14 11.83 -1.01
N LEU A 86 17.95 11.20 -0.16
CA LEU A 86 17.62 10.98 1.24
C LEU A 86 18.59 11.77 2.12
N THR A 87 18.07 12.41 3.16
CA THR A 87 18.86 12.91 4.28
C THR A 87 18.47 12.16 5.54
N ARG A 88 19.18 12.37 6.65
CA ARG A 88 18.74 11.80 7.95
C ARG A 88 17.35 12.29 8.37
N GLN A 89 16.90 13.43 7.85
CA GLN A 89 15.64 14.08 8.22
C GLN A 89 14.47 13.63 7.35
N GLY A 90 14.71 13.11 6.14
CA GLY A 90 13.63 12.62 5.29
C GLY A 90 13.97 12.46 3.82
N LYS A 91 12.91 12.26 3.04
CA LYS A 91 12.92 12.16 1.58
C LYS A 91 12.90 13.55 0.98
N HIS A 92 13.71 13.76 -0.03
CA HIS A 92 13.57 14.87 -0.96
C HIS A 92 13.43 14.36 -2.39
N TRP A 93 12.78 15.16 -3.23
CA TRP A 93 12.69 14.88 -4.65
C TRP A 93 12.45 16.17 -5.43
N SER A 94 12.76 16.14 -6.72
CA SER A 94 12.46 17.20 -7.67
C SER A 94 12.01 16.58 -8.98
N GLY A 95 11.05 17.23 -9.64
CA GLY A 95 10.60 16.85 -10.97
C GLY A 95 11.31 17.61 -12.09
N PRO A 96 10.86 17.43 -13.33
CA PRO A 96 11.36 18.16 -14.51
C PRO A 96 11.23 19.68 -14.42
N ASP A 97 10.35 20.18 -13.56
CA ASP A 97 10.17 21.61 -13.28
C ASP A 97 11.28 22.20 -12.39
N GLY A 98 12.11 21.35 -11.78
CA GLY A 98 13.21 21.73 -10.90
C GLY A 98 12.78 22.15 -9.49
N TYR A 99 11.49 22.07 -9.12
CA TYR A 99 11.06 22.39 -7.77
C TYR A 99 11.43 21.29 -6.79
N GLU A 100 12.12 21.66 -5.71
CA GLU A 100 12.49 20.72 -4.66
C GLU A 100 11.38 20.57 -3.63
N ASN A 101 11.04 19.31 -3.36
CA ASN A 101 10.05 18.91 -2.39
C ASN A 101 10.69 18.12 -1.25
N PHE A 102 10.04 18.10 -0.09
CA PHE A 102 10.53 17.43 1.11
C PHE A 102 9.41 16.74 1.89
N ARG A 103 9.70 15.53 2.37
CA ARG A 103 8.85 14.77 3.29
C ARG A 103 9.70 14.31 4.47
N SER A 104 9.39 14.85 5.65
CA SER A 104 10.08 14.54 6.90
C SER A 104 9.76 13.12 7.40
N VAL A 105 10.74 12.54 8.10
CA VAL A 105 10.58 11.31 8.91
C VAL A 105 10.81 11.56 10.40
N VAL A 106 10.94 12.83 10.80
CA VAL A 106 11.29 13.26 12.17
C VAL A 106 10.33 14.31 12.74
N ASP A 107 9.36 14.79 11.97
CA ASP A 107 8.39 15.82 12.38
C ASP A 107 7.22 15.28 13.23
N GLY A 108 7.14 13.95 13.41
CA GLY A 108 6.07 13.29 14.15
C GLY A 108 4.81 13.00 13.32
N ASN A 109 4.78 13.31 12.02
CA ASN A 109 3.62 13.04 11.16
C ASN A 109 3.53 11.57 10.69
N ILE A 110 4.53 10.74 11.02
CA ILE A 110 4.54 9.31 10.74
C ILE A 110 4.86 8.53 12.02
N ASP A 111 4.12 7.44 12.25
CA ASP A 111 4.43 6.49 13.32
C ASP A 111 5.47 5.48 12.83
N ARG A 112 6.69 5.59 13.33
CA ARG A 112 7.80 4.69 12.99
C ARG A 112 7.93 3.50 13.93
N SER A 113 7.03 3.34 14.89
CA SER A 113 7.03 2.18 15.78
C SER A 113 6.47 0.93 15.11
N GLN A 114 5.80 1.08 13.95
CA GLN A 114 5.22 -0.01 13.18
C GLN A 114 5.52 0.15 11.68
N PRO A 115 5.53 -0.96 10.90
CA PRO A 115 5.70 -0.89 9.46
C PRO A 115 4.64 -0.01 8.80
N GLY A 116 5.10 0.96 8.02
CA GLY A 116 4.24 1.88 7.28
C GLY A 116 4.80 2.17 5.88
N VAL A 117 3.90 2.57 4.99
CA VAL A 117 4.24 3.05 3.66
C VAL A 117 3.44 4.33 3.39
N SER A 118 4.05 5.32 2.76
CA SER A 118 3.39 6.53 2.30
C SER A 118 3.37 6.55 0.78
N HIS A 119 2.49 7.35 0.19
CA HIS A 119 2.38 7.51 -1.26
C HIS A 119 2.19 8.98 -1.64
N GLN A 120 2.90 9.39 -2.69
CA GLN A 120 2.68 10.63 -3.42
C GLN A 120 2.83 10.35 -4.91
N SER A 121 2.09 11.11 -5.71
CA SER A 121 2.05 10.99 -7.16
C SER A 121 2.10 12.37 -7.80
N GLU A 122 2.91 12.51 -8.83
CA GLU A 122 3.00 13.71 -9.67
C GLU A 122 3.10 13.26 -11.12
N GLY A 123 2.32 13.88 -12.00
CA GLY A 123 2.27 13.46 -13.40
C GLY A 123 1.06 14.01 -14.14
N ASP A 124 0.95 13.59 -15.39
CA ASP A 124 -0.10 14.03 -16.30
C ASP A 124 -0.51 12.90 -17.28
N ALA A 125 -1.13 13.27 -18.39
CA ALA A 125 -1.57 12.33 -19.42
C ALA A 125 -0.44 11.57 -20.13
N ASN A 126 0.82 11.88 -19.87
CA ASN A 126 1.98 11.19 -20.44
C ASN A 126 2.57 10.13 -19.48
N GLY A 127 2.22 10.18 -18.19
CA GLY A 127 2.74 9.26 -17.18
C GLY A 127 2.70 9.85 -15.79
N VAL A 128 2.87 8.99 -14.79
CA VAL A 128 2.84 9.37 -13.38
C VAL A 128 4.08 8.85 -12.67
N PHE A 129 4.81 9.77 -12.06
CA PHE A 129 5.85 9.46 -11.10
C PHE A 129 5.21 9.24 -9.73
N HIS A 130 5.43 8.06 -9.17
CA HIS A 130 5.02 7.75 -7.81
C HIS A 130 6.24 7.62 -6.92
N SER A 131 6.17 8.20 -5.73
CA SER A 131 7.20 8.03 -4.72
C SER A 131 6.64 8.06 -3.31
N GLY A 132 7.39 7.51 -2.35
CA GLY A 132 6.94 7.46 -0.98
C GLY A 132 8.02 7.03 -0.02
N LEU A 133 7.67 7.02 1.26
CA LEU A 133 8.49 6.46 2.32
C LEU A 133 8.02 5.04 2.60
N TYR A 134 8.95 4.14 2.91
CA TYR A 134 8.65 2.98 3.76
C TYR A 134 9.35 3.22 5.11
N TYR A 135 8.74 2.81 6.22
CA TYR A 135 9.27 3.11 7.56
C TYR A 135 8.82 2.09 8.61
N GLY A 136 9.43 2.14 9.79
CA GLY A 136 9.15 1.28 10.93
C GLY A 136 9.54 -0.19 10.73
N THR A 137 10.43 -0.48 9.78
CA THR A 137 10.93 -1.84 9.53
C THR A 137 12.32 -1.82 8.90
N ARG A 138 13.16 -2.78 9.29
CA ARG A 138 14.47 -3.05 8.64
C ARG A 138 14.39 -4.17 7.61
N ASP A 139 13.22 -4.79 7.50
CA ASP A 139 12.99 -6.00 6.71
C ASP A 139 12.34 -5.73 5.35
N ALA A 140 12.10 -4.45 5.02
CA ALA A 140 11.61 -4.04 3.71
C ALA A 140 12.38 -4.71 2.56
N GLY A 141 11.64 -5.38 1.69
CA GLY A 141 12.16 -6.11 0.53
C GLY A 141 11.53 -5.68 -0.80
N ARG A 142 10.28 -5.25 -0.81
CA ARG A 142 9.58 -4.84 -2.04
C ARG A 142 8.46 -3.86 -1.72
N VAL A 143 8.29 -2.86 -2.58
CA VAL A 143 7.07 -2.06 -2.66
C VAL A 143 6.42 -2.34 -4.01
N GLU A 144 5.13 -2.61 -4.00
CA GLU A 144 4.34 -2.90 -5.20
C GLU A 144 3.14 -1.96 -5.25
N LEU A 145 2.93 -1.36 -6.42
CA LEU A 145 1.73 -0.57 -6.71
C LEU A 145 0.75 -1.43 -7.49
N THR A 146 -0.53 -1.36 -7.15
CA THR A 146 -1.61 -1.96 -7.94
C THR A 146 -2.50 -0.85 -8.47
N GLY A 147 -2.50 -0.65 -9.79
CA GLY A 147 -3.36 0.31 -10.47
C GLY A 147 -4.83 -0.12 -10.48
N ALA A 148 -5.72 0.79 -10.86
CA ALA A 148 -7.16 0.53 -10.97
C ALA A 148 -7.50 -0.58 -11.98
N ASP A 149 -6.64 -0.79 -12.99
CA ASP A 149 -6.73 -1.89 -13.96
C ASP A 149 -6.18 -3.22 -13.42
N GLY A 150 -5.77 -3.26 -12.15
CA GLY A 150 -5.15 -4.42 -11.51
C GLY A 150 -3.67 -4.64 -11.90
N ARG A 151 -3.09 -3.77 -12.73
CA ARG A 151 -1.67 -3.90 -13.11
C ARG A 151 -0.78 -3.65 -11.90
N LYS A 152 0.12 -4.59 -11.65
CA LYS A 152 1.12 -4.53 -10.59
C LYS A 152 2.44 -3.99 -11.11
N THR A 153 3.01 -3.01 -10.42
CA THR A 153 4.30 -2.41 -10.77
C THR A 153 5.22 -2.39 -9.54
N VAL A 154 6.40 -2.97 -9.66
CA VAL A 154 7.39 -3.03 -8.57
C VAL A 154 8.22 -1.76 -8.54
N ALA A 155 8.33 -1.13 -7.38
CA ALA A 155 9.10 0.09 -7.19
C ALA A 155 10.59 -0.18 -6.91
N THR A 156 11.43 0.81 -7.22
CA THR A 156 12.82 0.84 -6.78
C THR A 156 12.87 1.32 -5.33
N LEU A 157 13.65 0.64 -4.48
CA LEU A 157 13.85 1.00 -3.08
C LEU A 157 15.25 1.62 -2.88
N VAL A 158 15.30 2.71 -2.11
CA VAL A 158 16.51 3.45 -1.78
C VAL A 158 16.60 3.67 -0.27
N ALA A 159 17.76 3.42 0.33
CA ALA A 159 17.98 3.57 1.77
C ALA A 159 19.31 4.26 2.08
N LEU A 160 19.40 4.83 3.28
CA LEU A 160 20.68 5.24 3.86
C LEU A 160 21.45 4.03 4.42
N PRO A 161 22.79 4.10 4.51
CA PRO A 161 23.60 3.04 5.11
C PRO A 161 23.28 2.83 6.60
N GLY A 162 23.58 1.62 7.11
CA GLY A 162 23.50 1.32 8.54
C GLY A 162 22.19 0.68 9.01
N ARG A 163 21.51 -0.08 8.14
CA ARG A 163 20.22 -0.75 8.44
C ARG A 163 19.15 0.24 8.93
N SER A 164 18.87 1.23 8.09
CA SER A 164 17.80 2.18 8.35
C SER A 164 16.46 1.45 8.43
N ASP A 165 15.65 1.82 9.42
CA ASP A 165 14.26 1.38 9.62
C ASP A 165 13.29 2.11 8.68
N TRP A 166 13.81 2.93 7.77
CA TRP A 166 13.05 3.63 6.74
C TRP A 166 13.88 3.80 5.46
N GLY A 167 13.19 4.18 4.39
CA GLY A 167 13.79 4.58 3.14
C GLY A 167 12.74 5.12 2.19
N VAL A 168 13.13 5.27 0.93
CA VAL A 168 12.30 5.81 -0.14
C VAL A 168 12.03 4.74 -1.16
N TRP A 169 10.85 4.77 -1.76
CA TRP A 169 10.55 4.02 -2.95
C TRP A 169 10.10 4.97 -4.07
N TYR A 170 10.34 4.58 -5.32
CA TYR A 170 9.81 5.30 -6.48
C TYR A 170 9.56 4.37 -7.67
N VAL A 171 8.63 4.77 -8.54
CA VAL A 171 8.28 4.05 -9.77
C VAL A 171 7.56 4.98 -10.75
N HIS A 172 7.67 4.68 -12.04
CA HIS A 172 6.88 5.31 -13.09
C HIS A 172 5.77 4.38 -13.55
N THR A 173 4.59 4.93 -13.78
CA THR A 173 3.49 4.23 -14.42
C THR A 173 2.96 5.05 -15.60
N GLY A 174 2.18 4.41 -16.46
CA GLY A 174 1.40 5.15 -17.45
C GLY A 174 0.31 6.01 -16.80
N PRO A 175 -0.44 6.78 -17.59
CA PRO A 175 -1.54 7.58 -17.08
C PRO A 175 -2.53 6.72 -16.29
N SER A 176 -2.92 7.17 -15.10
CA SER A 176 -3.85 6.45 -14.23
C SER A 176 -4.95 7.36 -13.73
N GLN A 177 -6.15 6.82 -13.56
CA GLN A 177 -7.21 7.44 -12.78
C GLN A 177 -7.10 6.96 -11.34
N GLY A 178 -7.32 7.86 -10.38
CA GLY A 178 -7.25 7.55 -8.95
C GLY A 178 -5.83 7.31 -8.40
N SER A 179 -5.75 7.04 -7.11
CA SER A 179 -4.52 6.58 -6.45
C SER A 179 -4.44 5.05 -6.46
N PRO A 180 -3.31 4.46 -6.90
CA PRO A 180 -3.09 3.03 -6.78
C PRO A 180 -3.00 2.57 -5.32
N ALA A 181 -3.31 1.29 -5.09
CA ALA A 181 -2.96 0.64 -3.82
C ALA A 181 -1.43 0.47 -3.75
N VAL A 182 -0.86 0.56 -2.55
CA VAL A 182 0.58 0.42 -2.32
C VAL A 182 0.83 -0.59 -1.22
N ALA A 183 1.47 -1.70 -1.56
CA ALA A 183 1.81 -2.77 -0.62
C ALA A 183 3.31 -2.81 -0.32
N LEU A 184 3.67 -2.90 0.96
CA LEU A 184 5.05 -3.11 1.42
C LEU A 184 5.21 -4.55 1.88
N TYR A 185 6.22 -5.23 1.32
CA TYR A 185 6.57 -6.60 1.66
C TYR A 185 7.96 -6.66 2.29
N ASP A 186 8.18 -7.67 3.14
CA ASP A 186 9.51 -8.01 3.61
C ASP A 186 10.36 -8.74 2.55
N ARG A 187 11.61 -9.04 2.88
CA ARG A 187 12.54 -9.78 1.99
C ARG A 187 12.09 -11.22 1.70
N GLY A 188 11.23 -11.80 2.53
CA GLY A 188 10.62 -13.12 2.31
C GLY A 188 9.32 -13.07 1.50
N GLY A 189 8.84 -11.87 1.13
CA GLY A 189 7.60 -11.67 0.40
C GLY A 189 6.35 -11.63 1.28
N LYS A 190 6.47 -11.60 2.61
CA LYS A 190 5.34 -11.41 3.52
C LYS A 190 4.87 -9.96 3.46
N LEU A 191 3.55 -9.76 3.36
CA LEU A 191 2.96 -8.42 3.46
C LEU A 191 3.19 -7.84 4.87
N LEU A 192 3.75 -6.64 4.93
CA LEU A 192 3.97 -5.89 6.17
C LEU A 192 2.86 -4.88 6.42
N THR A 193 2.45 -4.16 5.38
CA THR A 193 1.42 -3.12 5.44
C THR A 193 0.95 -2.76 4.03
N GLU A 194 -0.20 -2.12 3.92
CA GLU A 194 -0.80 -1.71 2.66
C GLU A 194 -1.53 -0.38 2.83
N LEU A 195 -1.40 0.49 1.83
CA LEU A 195 -2.29 1.62 1.59
C LEU A 195 -3.31 1.21 0.52
N PRO A 196 -4.62 1.30 0.80
CA PRO A 196 -5.64 0.96 -0.17
C PRO A 196 -5.68 1.97 -1.32
N ALA A 197 -6.14 1.53 -2.49
CA ALA A 197 -6.46 2.42 -3.59
C ALA A 197 -7.59 3.39 -3.19
N SER A 198 -7.61 4.56 -3.82
CA SER A 198 -8.70 5.52 -3.64
C SER A 198 -9.07 6.20 -4.96
N GLU A 199 -10.37 6.31 -5.20
CA GLU A 199 -10.94 7.12 -6.28
C GLU A 199 -11.00 8.59 -5.84
N PHE A 200 -10.79 9.53 -6.77
CA PHE A 200 -10.94 10.97 -6.55
C PHE A 200 -12.05 11.56 -7.42
#